data_AF-A0A3A8T5P0-F1
#
_entry.id   AF-A0A3A8T5P0-F1
#
_cell.length_a   1.000
_cell.length_b   1.000
_cell.length_c   1.000
_cell.angle_alpha   90.00
_cell.angle_beta   90.00
_cell.angle_gamma   90.00
#
_symmetry.space_group_name_H-M   'P 1'
#
loop_
_entity.id
_entity.type
_entity.pdbx_description
1 polymer ?
#
loop_
_entity_poly.entity_id
_entity_poly.type
_entity_poly.pdbx_seq_one_letter_code
_entity_poly.pdbx_strand_id
1 'polypeptide(L)'
;MVEATFDIQGRGILVVPDVDLGTRVQMELNVALRRPDGDILSAIALAQIPLGSFRSRPQHVLCFRTLSKQDLPAGTEVWLLGEVEST
;
A
#
# COMPACT_ATOMS: atom_id res chain seq x y z
N MET A 1 -16.84 -28.41 -4.95
CA MET A 1 -16.62 -28.12 -3.52
C MET A 1 -15.19 -27.61 -3.43
N VAL A 2 -14.96 -26.33 -3.12
CA VAL A 2 -13.58 -25.83 -2.93
C VAL A 2 -13.23 -26.17 -1.48
N GLU A 3 -12.47 -27.25 -1.32
CA GLU A 3 -11.94 -27.68 -0.03
C GLU A 3 -10.73 -26.82 0.34
N ALA A 4 -10.75 -26.27 1.56
CA ALA A 4 -9.70 -25.50 2.23
C ALA A 4 -9.46 -24.06 1.74
N THR A 5 -9.98 -23.09 2.51
CA THR A 5 -9.42 -21.74 2.58
C THR A 5 -8.08 -21.83 3.30
N PHE A 6 -6.97 -21.55 2.61
CA PHE A 6 -5.67 -21.39 3.25
C PHE A 6 -5.51 -19.93 3.69
N ASP A 7 -5.27 -19.73 4.98
CA ASP A 7 -4.88 -18.43 5.52
C ASP A 7 -3.38 -18.24 5.32
N ILE A 8 -2.99 -17.09 4.79
CA ILE A 8 -1.58 -16.78 4.56
C ILE A 8 -1.26 -15.51 5.32
N GLN A 9 -0.73 -15.74 6.52
CA GLN A 9 -0.22 -14.74 7.42
C GLN A 9 0.98 -14.02 6.76
N GLY A 10 1.01 -12.68 6.86
CA GLY A 10 2.17 -11.89 6.42
C GLY A 10 2.29 -11.63 4.91
N ARG A 11 1.22 -11.78 4.11
CA ARG A 11 1.26 -11.42 2.67
C ARG A 11 1.29 -9.91 2.40
N GLY A 12 1.15 -9.10 3.44
CA GLY A 12 0.97 -7.67 3.31
C GLY A 12 -0.26 -7.31 2.48
N ILE A 13 -0.43 -6.02 2.21
CA ILE A 13 -1.46 -5.50 1.32
C ILE A 13 -0.82 -4.73 0.18
N LEU A 14 -1.37 -4.92 -1.01
CA LEU A 14 -1.17 -4.03 -2.14
C LEU A 14 -2.38 -3.12 -2.28
N VAL A 15 -2.14 -1.81 -2.23
CA VAL A 15 -3.12 -0.79 -2.61
C VAL A 15 -2.67 -0.22 -3.95
N VAL A 16 -3.59 -0.07 -4.90
CA VAL A 16 -3.32 0.55 -6.21
C VAL A 16 -3.93 1.94 -6.20
N PRO A 17 -3.20 2.98 -5.76
CA PRO A 17 -3.70 4.34 -5.80
C PRO A 17 -3.67 4.89 -7.23
N ASP A 18 -4.61 5.76 -7.56
CA ASP A 18 -4.56 6.57 -8.78
C ASP A 18 -3.83 7.89 -8.48
N VAL A 19 -2.53 7.79 -8.16
CA VAL A 19 -1.66 8.94 -7.82
C VAL A 19 -0.35 8.85 -8.59
N ASP A 20 0.13 9.99 -9.05
CA ASP A 20 1.45 10.12 -9.69
C ASP A 20 2.52 10.41 -8.63
N LEU A 21 3.42 9.44 -8.42
CA LEU A 21 4.57 9.55 -7.50
C LEU A 21 5.89 9.79 -8.26
N GLY A 22 5.81 10.18 -9.53
CA GLY A 22 6.95 10.40 -10.41
C GLY A 22 7.49 9.11 -11.03
N THR A 23 8.79 9.09 -11.34
CA THR A 23 9.42 8.04 -12.16
C THR A 23 10.27 7.05 -11.37
N ARG A 24 10.46 7.27 -10.07
CA ARG A 24 11.28 6.39 -9.22
C ARG A 24 10.62 5.01 -9.11
N VAL A 25 11.37 3.97 -9.44
CA VAL A 25 10.87 2.58 -9.42
C VAL A 25 10.40 2.16 -8.03
N GLN A 26 11.07 2.64 -6.99
CA GLN A 26 10.79 2.28 -5.62
C GLN A 26 11.11 3.44 -4.66
N MET A 27 10.24 3.66 -3.66
CA MET A 27 10.50 4.56 -2.54
C MET A 27 9.68 4.12 -1.31
N GLU A 28 10.16 4.45 -0.11
CA GLU A 28 9.39 4.28 1.13
C GLU A 28 8.71 5.58 1.50
N LEU A 29 7.43 5.50 1.82
CA LEU A 29 6.57 6.63 2.16
C LEU A 29 6.04 6.47 3.57
N ASN A 30 6.14 7.54 4.35
CA ASN A 30 5.35 7.71 5.56
C ASN A 30 3.90 7.95 5.14
N VAL A 31 2.97 7.16 5.68
CA VAL A 31 1.54 7.32 5.42
C VAL A 31 0.71 7.28 6.70
N ALA A 32 -0.43 7.97 6.66
CA ALA A 32 -1.49 7.82 7.64
C ALA A 32 -2.68 7.12 6.99
N LEU A 33 -3.14 6.03 7.62
CA LEU A 33 -4.33 5.28 7.23
C LEU A 33 -5.49 5.74 8.12
N ARG A 34 -6.41 6.52 7.55
CA ARG A 34 -7.61 6.97 8.28
C ARG A 34 -8.73 5.97 8.04
N ARG A 35 -9.10 5.25 9.09
CA ARG A 35 -10.13 4.22 9.05
C ARG A 35 -11.53 4.85 9.13
N PRO A 36 -12.58 4.17 8.61
CA PRO A 36 -13.95 4.67 8.65
C PRO A 36 -14.52 4.85 10.06
N ASP A 37 -13.97 4.15 11.06
CA ASP A 37 -14.33 4.28 12.47
C ASP A 37 -13.74 5.55 13.13
N GLY A 38 -12.88 6.28 12.42
CA GLY A 38 -12.22 7.50 12.88
C GLY A 38 -10.79 7.28 13.39
N ASP A 39 -10.34 6.03 13.51
CA ASP A 39 -8.98 5.73 13.95
C ASP A 39 -7.94 6.05 12.88
N ILE A 40 -6.75 6.44 13.31
CA ILE A 40 -5.62 6.74 12.43
C ILE A 40 -4.46 5.80 12.77
N LEU A 41 -4.02 5.03 11.77
CA LEU A 41 -2.85 4.17 11.86
C LEU A 41 -1.70 4.75 11.04
N SER A 42 -0.57 5.05 11.69
CA SER A 42 0.67 5.41 11.00
C SER A 42 1.36 4.16 10.46
N ALA A 43 1.81 4.19 9.21
CA ALA A 43 2.50 3.08 8.57
C ALA A 43 3.56 3.55 7.57
N ILE A 44 4.48 2.66 7.22
CA ILE A 44 5.39 2.83 6.10
C ILE A 44 4.85 2.01 4.93
N ALA A 45 4.64 2.68 3.79
CA ALA A 45 4.26 2.05 2.53
C ALA A 45 5.48 2.00 1.61
N LEU A 46 5.72 0.84 1.01
CA LEU A 46 6.68 0.73 -0.06
C LEU A 46 5.97 0.99 -1.40
N ALA A 47 6.19 2.16 -1.98
CA ALA A 47 5.69 2.49 -3.31
C ALA A 47 6.58 1.84 -4.37
N GLN A 48 6.02 1.02 -5.24
CA GLN A 48 6.75 0.29 -6.29
C GLN A 48 6.03 0.32 -7.63
N ILE A 49 6.77 0.43 -8.72
CA ILE A 49 6.25 0.19 -10.08
C ILE A 49 6.37 -1.33 -10.36
N PRO A 50 5.26 -2.06 -10.56
CA PRO A 50 5.34 -3.49 -10.86
C PRO A 50 6.08 -3.78 -12.18
N LEU A 51 7.00 -4.75 -12.14
CA LEU A 51 7.68 -5.25 -13.35
C LEU A 51 6.67 -5.75 -14.38
N GLY A 52 6.79 -5.28 -15.63
CA GLY A 52 5.88 -5.64 -16.73
C GLY A 52 4.69 -4.68 -16.92
N SER A 53 4.59 -3.60 -16.14
CA SER A 53 3.64 -2.52 -16.41
C SER A 53 4.10 -1.68 -17.61
N PHE A 54 3.74 -2.10 -18.84
CA PHE A 54 3.96 -1.35 -20.09
C PHE A 54 2.92 -0.22 -20.30
N ARG A 55 2.51 0.46 -19.22
CA ARG A 55 1.61 1.61 -19.33
C ARG A 55 2.43 2.86 -19.71
N SER A 56 1.82 3.76 -20.49
CA SER A 56 2.43 5.04 -20.86
C SER A 56 2.71 5.94 -19.65
N ARG A 57 2.11 5.65 -18.49
CA ARG A 57 2.40 6.26 -17.21
C ARG A 57 2.75 5.18 -16.18
N PRO A 58 3.88 5.29 -15.46
CA PRO A 58 4.17 4.39 -14.36
C PRO A 58 3.07 4.51 -13.30
N GLN A 59 2.54 3.38 -12.85
CA GLN A 59 1.56 3.33 -11.76
C GLN A 59 2.21 2.61 -10.58
N HIS A 60 2.43 3.37 -9.52
CA HIS A 60 2.91 2.81 -8.26
C HIS A 60 1.80 2.03 -7.58
N VAL A 61 2.18 0.90 -6.99
CA VAL A 61 1.41 0.21 -5.97
C VAL A 61 2.03 0.50 -4.61
N LEU A 62 1.20 0.65 -3.59
CA LEU A 62 1.64 0.78 -2.20
C LEU A 62 1.61 -0.58 -1.54
N CYS A 63 2.78 -1.07 -1.15
CA CYS A 63 2.97 -2.34 -0.49
C CYS A 63 3.11 -2.14 1.03
N PHE A 64 2.12 -2.60 1.79
CA PHE A 64 2.14 -2.63 3.25
C PHE A 64 2.54 -4.02 3.73
N ARG A 65 3.81 -4.25 4.03
CA ARG A 65 4.32 -5.60 4.33
C ARG A 65 3.80 -6.20 5.63
N THR A 66 3.49 -5.37 6.62
CA THR A 66 3.09 -5.80 7.97
C THR A 66 1.59 -5.72 8.21
N LEU A 67 0.82 -5.10 7.30
CA LEU A 67 -0.61 -4.90 7.48
C LEU A 67 -1.41 -6.03 6.83
N SER A 68 -2.58 -6.31 7.43
CA SER A 68 -3.54 -7.29 6.99
C SER A 68 -4.82 -6.62 6.47
N LYS A 69 -5.71 -7.38 5.82
CA LYS A 69 -7.00 -6.86 5.31
C LYS A 69 -7.89 -6.28 6.41
N GLN A 70 -7.71 -6.73 7.65
CA GLN A 70 -8.44 -6.22 8.79
C GLN A 70 -7.94 -4.82 9.19
N ASP A 71 -6.68 -4.49 8.87
CA ASP A 71 -6.10 -3.19 9.18
C ASP A 71 -6.50 -2.08 8.20
N LEU A 72 -6.94 -2.47 7.00
CA LEU A 72 -7.44 -1.58 5.94
C LEU A 72 -8.87 -1.97 5.55
N PRO A 73 -9.88 -1.74 6.42
CA PRO A 73 -11.27 -1.93 6.06
C PRO A 73 -11.67 -1.05 4.87
N ALA A 74 -12.72 -1.46 4.15
CA ALA A 74 -13.26 -0.68 3.03
C ALA A 74 -13.64 0.74 3.48
N GLY A 75 -13.25 1.75 2.71
CA GLY A 75 -13.40 3.16 3.07
C GLY A 75 -12.19 3.77 3.80
N THR A 76 -11.14 2.99 4.07
CA THR A 76 -9.88 3.55 4.59
C THR A 76 -9.26 4.51 3.58
N GLU A 77 -8.92 5.71 4.03
CA GLU A 77 -8.19 6.70 3.23
C GLU A 77 -6.69 6.57 3.46
N VAL A 78 -5.90 6.64 2.38
CA VAL A 78 -4.43 6.63 2.46
C VAL A 78 -3.90 8.04 2.25
N TRP A 79 -3.31 8.62 3.28
CA TRP A 79 -2.71 9.95 3.24
C TRP A 79 -1.20 9.86 3.14
N LEU A 80 -0.62 10.40 2.07
CA LEU A 80 0.83 10.42 1.85
C LEU A 80 1.46 11.59 2.63
N LEU A 81 2.35 11.29 3.56
CA LEU A 81 2.97 12.28 4.45
C LEU A 81 4.36 12.73 3.97
N GLY A 82 4.96 11.99 3.04
CA GLY A 82 6.29 12.25 2.49
C GLY A 82 7.13 10.99 2.46
N GLU A 83 8.34 11.10 1.91
CA GLU A 83 9.31 10.02 1.89
C GLU A 83 9.91 9.78 3.28
N VAL A 84 10.32 8.54 3.53
CA VAL A 84 11.13 8.22 4.71
C VAL A 84 12.54 8.78 4.47
N GLU A 85 13.00 9.67 5.35
CA GLU A 85 14.38 10.18 5.30
C GLU A 85 15.35 9.02 5.47
N SER A 86 16.26 8.86 4.51
CA SER A 86 17.36 7.89 4.61
C SER A 86 18.45 8.51 5.47
N THR A 87 18.57 8.05 6.71
CA THR A 87 19.68 8.39 7.61
C THR A 87 21.01 7.82 7.10
#